data_AF-A0A3C0Q4G7-F1
#
_entry.id   AF-A0A3C0Q4G7-F1
#
_cell.length_a   1.000
_cell.length_b   1.000
_cell.length_c   1.000
_cell.angle_alpha   90.00
_cell.angle_beta   90.00
_cell.angle_gamma   90.00
#
_symmetry.space_group_name_H-M   'P 1'
#
loop_
_entity.id
_entity.type
_entity.pdbx_description
1 polymer ?
#
loop_
_entity_poly.entity_id
_entity_poly.type
_entity_poly.pdbx_seq_one_letter_code
_entity_poly.pdbx_strand_id
1 'polypeptide(L)'
;MNKQNHFDVWDYYFSSGYSYEDYEILRLHALHECTQFMRGMAEGNIKVDDDLTPRSSYPHLDHWVQQNDALLSNLVTDIQTHIFSAVRFALPAHDERQILFKDAAEGLRFHQIEKPQGYKSTFVIPMFAHDIGRLLEGRLFDPQQNPHDKWIPHSQLSFLLFNNILDQPQYRDMPRELKNHFLYAVLAHSGDNGKSYMSRAVQTCDRMQLIGAEGLFRDMFYNICLMEGDIKYPDEPSYQYNLPDMYDNRSVLSMLEYCARNMRENIGDHYAAWQRRIAVENMTLLKVAVEGNPDLQRRIFAPELGLGDHFGPQKGRIASDIMHDADRYYQSFQDQDDGRCSRFEVSSALIAAIERPAGAAQLTEDMKSSLRHAVGNMSDIERKALYRMISIANIIRIEQDGIDKQLALHLTNDSQHFVRAIAAVAHPYGGQDISAVPVADVGLHTDVSPFAAFQPL
;
A
#
# COMPACT_ATOMS: atom_id res chain seq x y z
N MET A 1 33.99 -0.03 -0.61
CA MET A 1 32.83 -0.58 0.11
C MET A 1 33.29 -0.99 1.50
N ASN A 2 33.07 -0.14 2.50
CA ASN A 2 33.32 -0.50 3.90
C ASN A 2 32.17 -1.41 4.35
N LYS A 3 32.48 -2.68 4.61
CA LYS A 3 31.65 -3.56 5.44
C LYS A 3 31.81 -3.10 6.88
N GLN A 4 31.10 -2.04 7.28
CA GLN A 4 31.01 -1.65 8.69
C GLN A 4 29.79 -2.35 9.29
N ASN A 5 30.07 -3.32 10.17
CA ASN A 5 29.23 -3.91 11.21
C ASN A 5 27.74 -3.50 11.22
N HIS A 6 26.92 -4.04 10.32
CA HIS A 6 25.48 -4.09 10.57
C HIS A 6 25.21 -5.32 11.44
N PHE A 7 24.84 -5.09 12.69
CA PHE A 7 24.74 -6.08 13.76
C PHE A 7 23.76 -7.22 13.45
N ASP A 8 24.07 -8.42 13.96
CA ASP A 8 23.47 -9.76 13.78
C ASP A 8 21.94 -9.90 13.97
N VAL A 9 21.20 -8.81 14.18
CA VAL A 9 19.73 -8.81 14.28
C VAL A 9 19.11 -9.47 13.03
N TRP A 10 19.74 -9.29 11.88
CA TRP A 10 19.22 -9.69 10.57
C TRP A 10 19.47 -11.15 10.22
N ASP A 11 20.70 -11.59 10.45
CA ASP A 11 21.07 -12.98 10.26
C ASP A 11 20.22 -13.86 11.19
N TYR A 12 19.87 -13.39 12.38
CA TYR A 12 18.99 -14.12 13.28
C TYR A 12 17.64 -14.52 12.64
N TYR A 13 16.88 -13.57 12.08
CA TYR A 13 15.55 -13.85 11.53
C TYR A 13 15.57 -14.52 10.14
N PHE A 14 16.64 -14.30 9.35
CA PHE A 14 16.69 -14.73 7.94
C PHE A 14 17.65 -15.91 7.68
N SER A 15 18.40 -16.38 8.68
CA SER A 15 19.39 -17.46 8.54
C SER A 15 18.79 -18.81 8.17
N SER A 16 17.59 -19.13 8.67
CA SER A 16 16.89 -20.38 8.38
C SER A 16 15.62 -20.14 7.55
N GLY A 17 15.14 -21.20 6.90
CA GLY A 17 13.84 -21.21 6.24
C GLY A 17 12.74 -21.57 7.23
N TYR A 18 11.52 -21.75 6.73
CA TYR A 18 10.41 -22.21 7.55
C TYR A 18 10.71 -23.57 8.21
N SER A 19 10.50 -23.64 9.52
CA SER A 19 10.35 -24.85 10.31
C SER A 19 9.18 -24.62 11.27
N TYR A 20 8.35 -25.64 11.51
CA TYR A 20 7.18 -25.48 12.37
C TYR A 20 7.57 -25.05 13.80
N GLU A 21 8.62 -25.65 14.35
CA GLU A 21 9.10 -25.39 15.72
C GLU A 21 9.64 -23.97 15.87
N ASP A 22 10.52 -23.51 14.97
CA ASP A 22 11.08 -22.16 15.04
C ASP A 22 10.01 -21.10 14.74
N TYR A 23 9.09 -21.39 13.82
CA TYR A 23 7.99 -20.50 13.50
C TYR A 23 7.05 -20.30 14.68
N GLU A 24 6.72 -21.38 15.41
CA GLU A 24 5.87 -21.30 16.60
C GLU A 24 6.56 -20.52 17.73
N ILE A 25 7.88 -20.69 17.91
CA ILE A 25 8.67 -19.89 18.86
C ILE A 25 8.62 -18.41 18.48
N LEU A 26 8.84 -18.08 17.21
CA LEU A 26 8.76 -16.71 16.70
C LEU A 26 7.36 -16.12 16.90
N ARG A 27 6.30 -16.88 16.59
CA ARG A 27 4.91 -16.46 16.75
C ARG A 27 4.57 -16.15 18.19
N LEU A 28 4.94 -17.03 19.12
CA LEU A 28 4.71 -16.82 20.56
C LEU A 28 5.48 -15.62 21.08
N HIS A 29 6.73 -15.41 20.64
CA HIS A 29 7.53 -14.26 20.99
C HIS A 29 6.93 -12.95 20.46
N ALA A 30 6.57 -12.90 19.17
CA ALA A 30 5.93 -11.74 18.55
C ALA A 30 4.63 -11.35 19.27
N LEU A 31 3.78 -12.36 19.53
CA LEU A 31 2.54 -12.17 20.26
C LEU A 31 2.80 -11.64 21.69
N HIS A 32 3.79 -12.20 22.39
CA HIS A 32 4.13 -11.78 23.75
C HIS A 32 4.56 -10.32 23.80
N GLU A 33 5.57 -9.94 23.02
CA GLU A 33 6.13 -8.58 23.00
C GLU A 33 5.09 -7.54 22.61
N CYS A 34 4.34 -7.80 21.53
CA CYS A 34 3.28 -6.89 21.08
C CYS A 34 2.16 -6.75 22.11
N THR A 35 1.79 -7.85 22.78
CA THR A 35 0.77 -7.82 23.85
C THR A 35 1.24 -7.05 25.07
N GLN A 36 2.50 -7.21 25.49
CA GLN A 36 3.07 -6.45 26.61
C GLN A 36 3.12 -4.95 26.28
N PHE A 37 3.55 -4.60 25.07
CA PHE A 37 3.58 -3.22 24.61
C PHE A 37 2.17 -2.60 24.61
N MET A 38 1.19 -3.27 24.01
CA MET A 38 -0.21 -2.80 23.95
C MET A 38 -0.88 -2.77 25.33
N ARG A 39 -0.52 -3.67 26.24
CA ARG A 39 -0.97 -3.62 27.64
C ARG A 39 -0.38 -2.41 28.37
N GLY A 40 0.93 -2.17 28.24
CA GLY A 40 1.58 -1.00 28.83
C GLY A 40 0.97 0.32 28.34
N MET A 41 0.57 0.35 27.07
CA MET A 41 -0.23 1.43 26.48
C MET A 41 -1.61 1.59 27.15
N ALA A 42 -2.36 0.50 27.31
CA ALA A 42 -3.70 0.53 27.94
C ALA A 42 -3.64 0.93 29.43
N GLU A 43 -2.57 0.58 30.12
CA GLU A 43 -2.32 0.91 31.53
C GLU A 43 -1.72 2.31 31.73
N GLY A 44 -1.37 3.03 30.65
CA GLY A 44 -0.76 4.36 30.71
C GLY A 44 0.74 4.37 31.06
N ASN A 45 1.38 3.19 31.09
CA ASN A 45 2.82 3.03 31.29
C ASN A 45 3.63 3.43 30.05
N ILE A 46 3.02 3.29 28.87
CA ILE A 46 3.56 3.76 27.59
C ILE A 46 2.66 4.90 27.11
N LYS A 47 3.27 6.05 26.83
CA LYS A 47 2.58 7.23 26.31
C LYS A 47 2.96 7.46 24.87
N VAL A 48 1.95 7.44 24.01
CA VAL A 48 2.04 7.85 22.59
C VAL A 48 0.86 8.76 22.21
N ASP A 49 -0.01 9.09 23.16
CA ASP A 49 -1.18 9.92 22.92
C ASP A 49 -0.73 11.37 22.73
N ASP A 50 -0.99 11.88 21.53
CA ASP A 50 -0.79 13.24 21.12
C ASP A 50 -2.07 13.73 20.43
N ASP A 51 -2.26 15.05 20.38
CA ASP A 51 -3.35 15.56 19.55
C ASP A 51 -3.18 15.09 18.09
N LEU A 52 -4.30 14.86 17.39
CA LEU A 52 -4.29 14.42 15.99
C LEU A 52 -3.98 15.55 15.00
N THR A 53 -3.38 16.66 15.48
CA THR A 53 -3.02 17.79 14.63
C THR A 53 -1.57 17.67 14.15
N PRO A 54 -1.18 18.29 13.03
CA PRO A 54 0.22 18.29 12.60
C PRO A 54 1.15 19.08 13.52
N ARG A 55 0.62 19.87 14.47
CA ARG A 55 1.42 20.69 15.40
C ARG A 55 1.95 19.84 16.53
N SER A 56 3.21 20.06 16.90
CA SER A 56 3.79 19.44 18.09
C SER A 56 3.49 20.27 19.34
N SER A 57 3.15 19.56 20.42
CA SER A 57 2.99 20.09 21.77
C SER A 57 4.07 19.55 22.72
N TYR A 58 5.16 18.97 22.19
CA TYR A 58 6.22 18.29 22.94
C TYR A 58 7.62 18.91 22.68
N PRO A 59 7.93 20.08 23.28
CA PRO A 59 9.15 20.82 22.97
C PRO A 59 10.46 20.05 23.20
N HIS A 60 10.48 19.12 24.15
CA HIS A 60 11.67 18.32 24.44
C HIS A 60 11.98 17.31 23.33
N LEU A 61 10.95 16.65 22.75
CA LEU A 61 11.13 15.76 21.61
C LEU A 61 11.47 16.57 20.35
N ASP A 62 10.82 17.71 20.15
CA ASP A 62 11.10 18.60 19.02
C ASP A 62 12.57 19.05 19.03
N HIS A 63 13.06 19.49 20.19
CA HIS A 63 14.45 19.89 20.37
C HIS A 63 15.42 18.74 20.12
N TRP A 64 15.11 17.54 20.64
CA TRP A 64 15.94 16.36 20.43
C TRP A 64 16.00 15.99 18.94
N VAL A 65 14.87 15.96 18.23
CA VAL A 65 14.81 15.66 16.78
C VAL A 65 15.61 16.68 15.98
N GLN A 66 15.50 17.97 16.31
CA GLN A 66 16.27 19.02 15.65
C GLN A 66 17.79 18.84 15.83
N GLN A 67 18.24 18.39 17.00
CA GLN A 67 19.66 18.18 17.29
C GLN A 67 20.21 16.85 16.72
N ASN A 68 19.34 15.87 16.48
CA ASN A 68 19.71 14.49 16.15
C ASN A 68 19.22 14.05 14.77
N ASP A 69 18.93 14.99 13.88
CA ASP A 69 18.50 14.72 12.50
C ASP A 69 19.47 13.81 11.72
N ALA A 70 20.79 13.94 11.96
CA ALA A 70 21.80 13.04 11.41
C ALA A 70 21.67 11.59 11.93
N LEU A 71 21.33 11.41 13.22
CA LEU A 71 21.10 10.08 13.79
C LEU A 71 19.83 9.45 13.20
N LEU A 72 18.77 10.23 12.99
CA LEU A 72 17.56 9.77 12.33
C LEU A 72 17.81 9.41 10.86
N SER A 73 18.67 10.15 10.16
CA SER A 73 19.09 9.80 8.80
C SER A 73 19.89 8.49 8.76
N ASN A 74 20.70 8.20 9.78
CA ASN A 74 21.39 6.91 9.91
C ASN A 74 20.38 5.79 10.16
N LEU A 75 19.36 6.02 10.98
CA LEU A 75 18.27 5.05 11.19
C LEU A 75 17.56 4.69 9.88
N VAL A 76 17.23 5.69 9.06
CA VAL A 76 16.67 5.45 7.72
C VAL A 76 17.62 4.60 6.88
N THR A 77 18.93 4.91 6.87
CA THR A 77 19.93 4.16 6.11
C THR A 77 20.04 2.70 6.58
N ASP A 78 19.94 2.46 7.89
CA ASP A 78 19.93 1.11 8.45
C ASP A 78 18.68 0.32 8.02
N ILE A 79 17.50 0.95 8.01
CA ILE A 79 16.26 0.34 7.51
C ILE A 79 16.38 0.03 6.01
N GLN A 80 16.93 0.95 5.21
CA GLN A 80 17.16 0.72 3.77
C GLN A 80 18.09 -0.46 3.53
N THR A 81 19.20 -0.52 4.28
CA THR A 81 20.18 -1.62 4.20
C THR A 81 19.52 -2.95 4.53
N HIS A 82 18.63 -2.98 5.53
CA HIS A 82 17.84 -4.15 5.85
C HIS A 82 16.98 -4.60 4.66
N ILE A 83 16.18 -3.69 4.10
CA ILE A 83 15.27 -4.01 2.98
C ILE A 83 16.08 -4.56 1.80
N PHE A 84 17.18 -3.91 1.41
CA PHE A 84 18.05 -4.39 0.33
C PHE A 84 18.67 -5.77 0.61
N SER A 85 18.96 -6.11 1.88
CA SER A 85 19.52 -7.42 2.24
C SER A 85 18.50 -8.56 2.15
N ALA A 86 17.21 -8.24 2.31
CA ALA A 86 16.12 -9.21 2.42
C ALA A 86 15.16 -9.22 1.21
N VAL A 87 15.26 -8.25 0.29
CA VAL A 87 14.35 -8.06 -0.86
C VAL A 87 14.15 -9.30 -1.72
N ARG A 88 15.14 -10.18 -1.82
CA ARG A 88 15.04 -11.46 -2.55
C ARG A 88 13.93 -12.40 -2.02
N PHE A 89 13.49 -12.18 -0.78
CA PHE A 89 12.43 -12.94 -0.13
C PHE A 89 11.06 -12.29 -0.28
N ALA A 90 10.99 -11.08 -0.84
CA ALA A 90 9.74 -10.37 -0.93
C ALA A 90 8.75 -11.10 -1.82
N LEU A 91 7.49 -11.13 -1.37
CA LEU A 91 6.37 -11.53 -2.21
C LEU A 91 5.92 -10.31 -3.02
N PRO A 92 5.41 -10.51 -4.25
CA PRO A 92 4.82 -9.42 -5.01
C PRO A 92 3.75 -8.64 -4.19
N ALA A 93 3.47 -7.39 -4.57
CA ALA A 93 2.61 -6.46 -3.83
C ALA A 93 3.12 -5.98 -2.45
N HIS A 94 4.19 -6.59 -1.92
CA HIS A 94 4.96 -6.16 -0.75
C HIS A 94 6.47 -6.28 -1.01
N ASP A 95 6.86 -5.92 -2.24
CA ASP A 95 8.22 -6.02 -2.76
C ASP A 95 9.02 -4.73 -2.61
N GLU A 96 10.21 -4.71 -3.22
CA GLU A 96 11.09 -3.53 -3.22
C GLU A 96 10.35 -2.27 -3.66
N ARG A 97 9.54 -2.39 -4.71
CA ARG A 97 8.75 -1.28 -5.23
C ARG A 97 7.74 -0.79 -4.20
N GLN A 98 7.03 -1.69 -3.54
CA GLN A 98 6.06 -1.28 -2.53
C GLN A 98 6.74 -0.50 -1.39
N ILE A 99 7.75 -1.11 -0.77
CA ILE A 99 8.35 -0.59 0.47
C ILE A 99 9.26 0.62 0.20
N LEU A 100 10.13 0.53 -0.80
CA LEU A 100 11.16 1.55 -1.06
C LEU A 100 10.69 2.69 -1.96
N PHE A 101 9.61 2.49 -2.74
CA PHE A 101 9.08 3.51 -3.63
C PHE A 101 7.68 3.98 -3.26
N LYS A 102 6.66 3.12 -3.29
CA LYS A 102 5.27 3.55 -3.13
C LYS A 102 4.95 4.04 -1.72
N ASP A 103 5.31 3.27 -0.70
CA ASP A 103 5.11 3.64 0.71
C ASP A 103 5.93 4.88 1.09
N ALA A 104 7.18 4.93 0.59
CA ALA A 104 8.06 6.07 0.77
C ALA A 104 7.48 7.34 0.13
N ALA A 105 7.03 7.27 -1.13
CA ALA A 105 6.44 8.40 -1.84
C ALA A 105 5.17 8.90 -1.16
N GLU A 106 4.33 8.00 -0.65
CA GLU A 106 3.12 8.37 0.07
C GLU A 106 3.43 9.10 1.38
N GLY A 107 4.37 8.57 2.18
CA GLY A 107 4.83 9.23 3.39
C GLY A 107 5.43 10.61 3.12
N LEU A 108 6.24 10.74 2.06
CA LEU A 108 6.82 12.01 1.63
C LEU A 108 5.75 13.01 1.15
N ARG A 109 4.71 12.56 0.45
CA ARG A 109 3.62 13.42 -0.01
C ARG A 109 2.83 13.95 1.17
N PHE A 110 2.48 13.06 2.09
CA PHE A 110 1.78 13.44 3.31
C PHE A 110 2.61 14.45 4.11
N HIS A 111 3.93 14.22 4.23
CA HIS A 111 4.84 15.17 4.85
C HIS A 111 4.81 16.55 4.18
N GLN A 112 4.88 16.62 2.85
CA GLN A 112 4.89 17.89 2.12
C GLN A 112 3.56 18.66 2.23
N ILE A 113 2.43 17.93 2.17
CA ILE A 113 1.08 18.51 2.21
C ILE A 113 0.72 18.97 3.62
N GLU A 114 0.88 18.10 4.62
CA GLU A 114 0.42 18.36 5.99
C GLU A 114 1.43 19.13 6.84
N LYS A 115 2.71 19.16 6.43
CA LYS A 115 3.81 19.87 7.10
C LYS A 115 3.84 19.63 8.63
N PRO A 116 3.86 18.36 9.08
CA PRO A 116 3.94 18.04 10.50
C PRO A 116 5.17 18.67 11.14
N GLN A 117 5.03 19.12 12.39
CA GLN A 117 6.04 19.89 13.11
C GLN A 117 6.79 19.05 14.13
N GLY A 118 8.06 19.42 14.35
CA GLY A 118 8.86 18.86 15.42
C GLY A 118 8.98 17.35 15.31
N TYR A 119 8.78 16.63 16.42
CA TYR A 119 8.91 15.17 16.39
C TYR A 119 7.89 14.50 15.47
N LYS A 120 6.68 15.04 15.30
CA LYS A 120 5.65 14.46 14.42
C LYS A 120 6.09 14.32 12.98
N SER A 121 7.03 15.16 12.52
CA SER A 121 7.54 15.07 11.14
C SER A 121 8.33 13.78 10.87
N THR A 122 8.81 13.13 11.93
CA THR A 122 9.55 11.87 11.85
C THR A 122 8.64 10.65 11.60
N PHE A 123 7.31 10.81 11.46
CA PHE A 123 6.38 9.72 11.10
C PHE A 123 6.75 8.99 9.79
N VAL A 124 7.48 9.65 8.89
CA VAL A 124 7.99 9.04 7.67
C VAL A 124 8.94 7.86 7.94
N ILE A 125 9.58 7.82 9.12
CA ILE A 125 10.45 6.71 9.53
C ILE A 125 9.65 5.44 9.83
N PRO A 126 8.65 5.43 10.75
CA PRO A 126 7.80 4.26 10.91
C PRO A 126 6.97 3.97 9.65
N MET A 127 6.63 4.96 8.82
CA MET A 127 6.02 4.69 7.50
C MET A 127 6.95 3.85 6.62
N PHE A 128 8.25 4.14 6.62
CA PHE A 128 9.22 3.37 5.85
C PHE A 128 9.54 1.99 6.46
N ALA A 129 9.26 1.80 7.75
CA ALA A 129 9.53 0.56 8.48
C ALA A 129 8.30 -0.36 8.61
N HIS A 130 7.09 0.11 8.33
CA HIS A 130 5.86 -0.61 8.72
C HIS A 130 5.69 -1.98 8.07
N ASP A 131 6.21 -2.15 6.85
CA ASP A 131 6.07 -3.37 6.05
C ASP A 131 7.36 -4.23 5.99
N ILE A 132 8.42 -3.91 6.74
CA ILE A 132 9.66 -4.71 6.72
C ILE A 132 9.43 -6.17 7.17
N GLY A 133 8.42 -6.42 8.00
CA GLY A 133 7.97 -7.75 8.39
C GLY A 133 7.45 -8.60 7.23
N ARG A 134 6.96 -7.98 6.15
CA ARG A 134 6.52 -8.68 4.92
C ARG A 134 7.65 -9.46 4.26
N LEU A 135 8.89 -8.97 4.35
CA LEU A 135 10.06 -9.66 3.84
C LEU A 135 10.32 -10.97 4.60
N LEU A 136 10.05 -10.98 5.91
CA LEU A 136 10.16 -12.17 6.74
C LEU A 136 8.99 -13.13 6.51
N GLU A 137 7.77 -12.64 6.28
CA GLU A 137 6.66 -13.48 5.82
C GLU A 137 7.03 -14.21 4.53
N GLY A 138 7.54 -13.49 3.53
CA GLY A 138 7.97 -14.10 2.27
C GLY A 138 9.12 -15.11 2.43
N ARG A 139 10.04 -14.87 3.37
CA ARG A 139 11.10 -15.83 3.72
C ARG A 139 10.54 -17.14 4.28
N LEU A 140 9.47 -17.05 5.06
CA LEU A 140 8.84 -18.13 5.80
C LEU A 140 7.61 -18.71 5.09
N PHE A 141 7.26 -18.18 3.91
CA PHE A 141 6.12 -18.65 3.13
C PHE A 141 6.37 -20.06 2.60
N ASP A 142 5.43 -20.95 2.89
CA ASP A 142 5.33 -22.28 2.30
C ASP A 142 3.84 -22.53 2.03
N PRO A 143 3.41 -22.67 0.77
CA PRO A 143 1.98 -22.78 0.44
C PRO A 143 1.31 -24.03 1.04
N GLN A 144 2.07 -25.06 1.40
CA GLN A 144 1.54 -26.30 1.98
C GLN A 144 1.62 -26.29 3.51
N GLN A 145 2.72 -25.79 4.07
CA GLN A 145 3.01 -25.90 5.50
C GLN A 145 2.72 -24.62 6.28
N ASN A 146 2.94 -23.46 5.66
CA ASN A 146 2.70 -22.13 6.21
C ASN A 146 1.87 -21.24 5.25
N PRO A 147 0.64 -21.66 4.89
CA PRO A 147 -0.28 -20.83 4.10
C PRO A 147 -0.63 -19.53 4.82
N HIS A 148 -1.13 -18.56 4.05
CA HIS A 148 -1.44 -17.21 4.50
C HIS A 148 -2.30 -17.14 5.78
N ASP A 149 -3.26 -18.05 5.93
CA ASP A 149 -4.17 -18.10 7.09
C ASP A 149 -3.48 -18.52 8.41
N LYS A 150 -2.20 -18.93 8.37
CA LYS A 150 -1.39 -19.25 9.54
C LYS A 150 -0.33 -18.19 9.86
N TRP A 151 -0.27 -17.11 9.08
CA TRP A 151 0.80 -16.14 9.22
C TRP A 151 0.72 -15.36 10.54
N ILE A 152 1.89 -15.08 11.12
CA ILE A 152 2.08 -14.04 12.10
C ILE A 152 1.76 -12.70 11.41
N PRO A 153 0.88 -11.85 11.96
CA PRO A 153 0.60 -10.55 11.34
C PRO A 153 1.88 -9.77 11.09
N HIS A 154 2.09 -9.30 9.86
CA HIS A 154 3.30 -8.59 9.47
C HIS A 154 3.62 -7.39 10.35
N SER A 155 2.62 -6.68 10.87
CA SER A 155 2.80 -5.56 11.79
C SER A 155 3.49 -5.97 13.10
N GLN A 156 3.29 -7.20 13.58
CA GLN A 156 3.99 -7.74 14.74
C GLN A 156 5.45 -8.09 14.39
N LEU A 157 5.69 -8.63 13.20
CA LEU A 157 7.05 -8.91 12.72
C LEU A 157 7.84 -7.61 12.50
N SER A 158 7.23 -6.61 11.85
CA SER A 158 7.80 -5.28 11.68
C SER A 158 8.09 -4.61 13.02
N PHE A 159 7.19 -4.75 14.01
CA PHE A 159 7.42 -4.26 15.36
C PHE A 159 8.66 -4.90 16.00
N LEU A 160 8.81 -6.23 15.95
CA LEU A 160 9.97 -6.92 16.50
C LEU A 160 11.27 -6.50 15.83
N LEU A 161 11.29 -6.53 14.49
CA LEU A 161 12.45 -6.15 13.69
C LEU A 161 12.86 -4.70 13.99
N PHE A 162 11.89 -3.79 14.02
CA PHE A 162 12.16 -2.38 14.26
C PHE A 162 12.57 -2.09 15.70
N ASN A 163 11.98 -2.78 16.69
CA ASN A 163 12.40 -2.66 18.09
C ASN A 163 13.87 -3.07 18.24
N ASN A 164 14.28 -4.17 17.61
CA ASN A 164 15.66 -4.60 17.64
C ASN A 164 16.63 -3.63 16.94
N ILE A 165 16.18 -2.87 15.92
CA ILE A 165 16.97 -1.74 15.38
C ILE A 165 17.13 -0.69 16.47
N LEU A 166 16.02 -0.25 17.05
CA LEU A 166 15.99 0.86 18.00
C LEU A 166 16.73 0.52 19.31
N ASP A 167 16.92 -0.76 19.62
CA ASP A 167 17.69 -1.25 20.77
C ASP A 167 19.21 -1.34 20.50
N GLN A 168 19.67 -1.09 19.27
CA GLN A 168 21.10 -1.06 18.97
C GLN A 168 21.82 0.06 19.74
N PRO A 169 23.11 -0.12 20.11
CA PRO A 169 23.85 0.83 20.92
C PRO A 169 23.86 2.27 20.38
N GLN A 170 23.88 2.46 19.05
CA GLN A 170 23.87 3.81 18.46
C GLN A 170 22.56 4.58 18.70
N TYR A 171 21.45 3.90 18.99
CA TYR A 171 20.14 4.51 19.25
C TYR A 171 19.78 4.52 20.73
N ARG A 172 20.72 4.21 21.62
CA ARG A 172 20.51 4.17 23.07
C ARG A 172 20.00 5.50 23.63
N ASP A 173 20.50 6.62 23.11
CA ASP A 173 20.19 7.96 23.62
C ASP A 173 18.93 8.58 22.96
N MET A 174 18.25 7.85 22.08
CA MET A 174 16.95 8.28 21.56
C MET A 174 15.90 8.21 22.69
N PRO A 175 15.11 9.28 22.89
CA PRO A 175 14.05 9.31 23.91
C PRO A 175 13.14 8.11 23.78
N ARG A 176 12.85 7.47 24.92
CA ARG A 176 12.00 6.27 24.96
C ARG A 176 10.60 6.56 24.40
N GLU A 177 10.08 7.76 24.66
CA GLU A 177 8.82 8.25 24.15
C GLU A 177 8.80 8.26 22.61
N LEU A 178 9.86 8.76 21.97
CA LEU A 178 9.95 8.75 20.50
C LEU A 178 9.99 7.32 19.94
N LYS A 179 10.77 6.42 20.55
CA LYS A 179 10.76 4.99 20.18
C LYS A 179 9.37 4.38 20.31
N ASN A 180 8.65 4.69 21.39
CA ASN A 180 7.28 4.20 21.59
C ASN A 180 6.33 4.71 20.50
N HIS A 181 6.43 5.99 20.10
CA HIS A 181 5.63 6.53 18.99
C HIS A 181 5.90 5.78 17.68
N PHE A 182 7.18 5.51 17.37
CA PHE A 182 7.59 4.74 16.19
C PHE A 182 7.04 3.32 16.20
N LEU A 183 7.28 2.60 17.30
CA LEU A 183 6.84 1.21 17.45
C LEU A 183 5.32 1.08 17.45
N TYR A 184 4.61 2.02 18.10
CA TYR A 184 3.16 2.04 18.08
C TYR A 184 2.62 2.32 16.68
N ALA A 185 3.22 3.25 15.93
CA ALA A 185 2.80 3.52 14.55
C ALA A 185 2.98 2.29 13.65
N VAL A 186 4.09 1.56 13.79
CA VAL A 186 4.32 0.29 13.06
C VAL A 186 3.35 -0.80 13.52
N LEU A 187 3.07 -0.95 14.80
CA LEU A 187 2.18 -2.04 15.26
C LEU A 187 0.70 -1.76 14.95
N ALA A 188 0.27 -0.51 15.03
CA ALA A 188 -1.14 -0.15 14.94
C ALA A 188 -1.63 0.10 13.50
N HIS A 189 -0.75 0.23 12.51
CA HIS A 189 -1.16 0.62 11.14
C HIS A 189 -2.18 -0.37 10.53
N SER A 190 -2.03 -1.67 10.78
CA SER A 190 -2.86 -2.72 10.19
C SER A 190 -4.22 -2.91 10.88
N GLY A 191 -4.47 -2.23 12.00
CA GLY A 191 -5.65 -2.43 12.82
C GLY A 191 -6.71 -1.32 12.70
N ASP A 192 -7.50 -1.17 13.76
CA ASP A 192 -8.36 -0.01 13.92
C ASP A 192 -7.57 1.29 13.93
N ASN A 193 -8.30 2.37 13.69
CA ASN A 193 -7.80 3.73 13.66
C ASN A 193 -6.89 4.05 14.88
N GLY A 194 -5.59 4.28 14.63
CA GLY A 194 -4.57 4.49 15.66
C GLY A 194 -4.83 5.66 16.62
N LYS A 195 -4.15 5.69 17.77
CA LYS A 195 -4.38 6.73 18.80
C LYS A 195 -3.54 7.99 18.62
N SER A 196 -2.38 7.89 17.96
CA SER A 196 -1.44 9.00 17.80
C SER A 196 -1.47 9.57 16.39
N TYR A 197 -1.06 10.83 16.23
CA TYR A 197 -0.85 11.46 14.93
C TYR A 197 0.05 10.61 14.05
N MET A 198 1.21 10.17 14.55
CA MET A 198 2.12 9.33 13.76
C MET A 198 1.47 8.03 13.29
N SER A 199 0.78 7.32 14.19
CA SER A 199 0.10 6.07 13.82
C SER A 199 -0.98 6.29 12.77
N ARG A 200 -1.71 7.41 12.87
CA ARG A 200 -2.74 7.77 11.89
C ARG A 200 -2.15 8.19 10.57
N ALA A 201 -1.04 8.94 10.55
CA ALA A 201 -0.37 9.35 9.33
C ALA A 201 0.19 8.13 8.57
N VAL A 202 0.86 7.20 9.27
CA VAL A 202 1.32 5.92 8.70
C VAL A 202 0.14 5.15 8.12
N GLN A 203 -0.94 5.00 8.89
CA GLN A 203 -2.12 4.27 8.43
C GLN A 203 -2.85 4.96 7.27
N THR A 204 -2.88 6.30 7.21
CA THR A 204 -3.39 7.03 6.03
C THR A 204 -2.58 6.64 4.81
N CYS A 205 -1.26 6.73 4.90
CA CYS A 205 -0.37 6.49 3.77
C CYS A 205 -0.44 5.03 3.28
N ASP A 206 -0.35 4.05 4.19
CA ASP A 206 -0.46 2.63 3.82
C ASP A 206 -1.80 2.33 3.11
N ARG A 207 -2.93 2.83 3.65
CA ARG A 207 -4.25 2.59 3.06
C ARG A 207 -4.42 3.19 1.67
N MET A 208 -3.71 4.27 1.33
CA MET A 208 -3.77 4.85 -0.02
C MET A 208 -3.30 3.87 -1.10
N GLN A 209 -2.47 2.89 -0.73
CA GLN A 209 -1.99 1.83 -1.62
C GLN A 209 -3.00 0.69 -1.79
N LEU A 210 -4.18 0.77 -1.17
CA LEU A 210 -5.27 -0.23 -1.29
C LEU A 210 -6.36 0.21 -2.29
N ILE A 211 -6.24 1.40 -2.89
CA ILE A 211 -7.19 1.94 -3.86
C ILE A 211 -6.51 2.39 -5.15
N GLY A 212 -7.32 2.59 -6.18
CA GLY A 212 -6.85 3.06 -7.48
C GLY A 212 -6.05 1.99 -8.22
N ALA A 213 -5.15 2.43 -9.10
CA ALA A 213 -4.40 1.52 -9.96
C ALA A 213 -3.47 0.58 -9.19
N GLU A 214 -2.78 1.08 -8.16
CA GLU A 214 -1.88 0.26 -7.34
C GLU A 214 -2.67 -0.74 -6.48
N GLY A 215 -3.77 -0.30 -5.87
CA GLY A 215 -4.68 -1.18 -5.15
C GLY A 215 -5.15 -2.35 -6.02
N LEU A 216 -5.54 -2.10 -7.28
CA LEU A 216 -5.94 -3.16 -8.22
C LEU A 216 -4.83 -4.20 -8.43
N PHE A 217 -3.61 -3.78 -8.78
CA PHE A 217 -2.53 -4.73 -9.07
C PHE A 217 -2.06 -5.50 -7.83
N ARG A 218 -2.00 -4.83 -6.68
CA ARG A 218 -1.67 -5.46 -5.40
C ARG A 218 -2.68 -6.52 -5.04
N ASP A 219 -3.96 -6.19 -5.16
CA ASP A 219 -5.04 -7.09 -4.79
C ASP A 219 -5.16 -8.28 -5.76
N MET A 220 -4.91 -8.08 -7.05
CA MET A 220 -4.79 -9.18 -8.02
C MET A 220 -3.71 -10.18 -7.64
N PHE A 221 -2.55 -9.72 -7.18
CA PHE A 221 -1.55 -10.63 -6.66
C PHE A 221 -2.03 -11.28 -5.36
N TYR A 222 -2.40 -10.49 -4.36
CA TYR A 222 -2.65 -10.98 -3.01
C TYR A 222 -3.81 -11.98 -2.97
N ASN A 223 -4.97 -11.60 -3.51
CA ASN A 223 -6.16 -12.43 -3.47
C ASN A 223 -5.99 -13.69 -4.32
N ILE A 224 -5.44 -13.59 -5.53
CA ILE A 224 -5.40 -14.74 -6.45
C ILE A 224 -4.23 -15.67 -6.12
N CYS A 225 -3.05 -15.12 -5.85
CA CYS A 225 -1.84 -15.91 -5.67
C CYS A 225 -1.64 -16.42 -4.23
N LEU A 226 -2.13 -15.70 -3.21
CA LEU A 226 -1.91 -16.06 -1.80
C LEU A 226 -3.17 -16.54 -1.08
N MET A 227 -4.36 -16.05 -1.46
CA MET A 227 -5.62 -16.39 -0.79
C MET A 227 -6.51 -17.37 -1.58
N GLU A 228 -6.04 -17.84 -2.74
CA GLU A 228 -6.82 -18.69 -3.66
C GLU A 228 -8.19 -18.07 -4.02
N GLY A 229 -8.21 -16.75 -4.15
CA GLY A 229 -9.37 -15.96 -4.52
C GLY A 229 -9.62 -15.90 -6.02
N ASP A 230 -10.59 -15.07 -6.41
CA ASP A 230 -10.98 -14.84 -7.80
C ASP A 230 -10.90 -13.34 -8.17
N ILE A 231 -10.79 -13.04 -9.45
CA ILE A 231 -10.91 -11.68 -9.97
C ILE A 231 -12.37 -11.24 -9.92
N LYS A 232 -13.28 -12.16 -10.16
CA LYS A 232 -14.70 -11.89 -10.37
C LYS A 232 -15.42 -11.41 -9.13
N TYR A 233 -16.56 -10.80 -9.36
CA TYR A 233 -17.53 -10.42 -8.34
C TYR A 233 -18.23 -11.65 -7.74
N PRO A 234 -18.49 -11.70 -6.42
CA PRO A 234 -19.35 -12.72 -5.82
C PRO A 234 -20.72 -12.83 -6.51
N ASP A 235 -21.13 -14.06 -6.83
CA ASP A 235 -22.40 -14.33 -7.51
C ASP A 235 -23.63 -14.35 -6.57
N GLU A 236 -23.41 -14.17 -5.27
CA GLU A 236 -24.47 -14.22 -4.26
C GLU A 236 -25.45 -13.04 -4.40
N PRO A 237 -26.77 -13.27 -4.47
CA PRO A 237 -27.76 -12.19 -4.58
C PRO A 237 -27.77 -11.20 -3.41
N SER A 238 -27.36 -11.65 -2.21
CA SER A 238 -27.22 -10.83 -1.00
C SER A 238 -26.21 -9.68 -1.18
N TYR A 239 -25.28 -9.83 -2.11
CA TYR A 239 -24.19 -8.90 -2.34
C TYR A 239 -24.62 -7.58 -3.00
N GLN A 240 -25.83 -7.56 -3.60
CA GLN A 240 -26.48 -6.31 -3.97
C GLN A 240 -26.70 -5.39 -2.74
N TYR A 241 -26.92 -5.99 -1.56
CA TYR A 241 -27.30 -5.28 -0.34
C TYR A 241 -26.18 -5.19 0.70
N ASN A 242 -25.21 -6.10 0.68
CA ASN A 242 -24.14 -6.17 1.67
C ASN A 242 -22.78 -6.32 0.98
N LEU A 243 -21.70 -5.85 1.60
CA LEU A 243 -20.34 -6.23 1.20
C LEU A 243 -19.80 -7.28 2.18
N PRO A 244 -18.88 -8.17 1.76
CA PRO A 244 -18.15 -8.99 2.69
C PRO A 244 -17.24 -8.10 3.56
N ASP A 245 -16.88 -8.61 4.74
CA ASP A 245 -15.81 -8.02 5.52
C ASP A 245 -14.50 -8.03 4.72
N MET A 246 -13.66 -7.00 4.91
CA MET A 246 -12.39 -6.88 4.20
C MET A 246 -11.51 -8.12 4.37
N TYR A 247 -11.46 -8.71 5.56
CA TYR A 247 -10.58 -9.84 5.85
C TYR A 247 -11.10 -11.18 5.33
N ASP A 248 -12.41 -11.27 5.08
CA ASP A 248 -13.06 -12.44 4.48
C ASP A 248 -13.18 -12.31 2.95
N ASN A 249 -12.80 -11.17 2.39
CA ASN A 249 -12.96 -10.86 0.99
C ASN A 249 -11.91 -11.59 0.14
N ARG A 250 -12.37 -12.43 -0.79
CA ARG A 250 -11.51 -13.20 -1.71
C ARG A 250 -11.72 -12.81 -3.17
N SER A 251 -12.33 -11.66 -3.42
CA SER A 251 -12.65 -11.18 -4.76
C SER A 251 -11.99 -9.82 -5.01
N VAL A 252 -11.30 -9.71 -6.15
CA VAL A 252 -10.62 -8.46 -6.50
C VAL A 252 -11.59 -7.30 -6.69
N LEU A 253 -12.65 -7.52 -7.44
CA LEU A 253 -13.66 -6.50 -7.66
C LEU A 253 -14.41 -6.13 -6.38
N SER A 254 -14.64 -7.10 -5.50
CA SER A 254 -15.25 -6.84 -4.20
C SER A 254 -14.33 -6.02 -3.29
N MET A 255 -13.03 -6.28 -3.30
CA MET A 255 -12.07 -5.48 -2.52
C MET A 255 -12.02 -4.03 -3.00
N LEU A 256 -11.95 -3.82 -4.32
CA LEU A 256 -12.00 -2.47 -4.89
C LEU A 256 -13.30 -1.73 -4.52
N GLU A 257 -14.45 -2.41 -4.55
CA GLU A 257 -15.73 -1.83 -4.14
C GLU A 257 -15.74 -1.52 -2.64
N TYR A 258 -15.27 -2.46 -1.81
CA TYR A 258 -15.16 -2.27 -0.37
C TYR A 258 -14.36 -1.02 -0.05
N CYS A 259 -13.16 -0.89 -0.62
CA CYS A 259 -12.29 0.25 -0.40
C CYS A 259 -12.92 1.56 -0.92
N ALA A 260 -13.60 1.54 -2.07
CA ALA A 260 -14.29 2.72 -2.60
C ALA A 260 -15.32 3.31 -1.63
N ARG A 261 -16.03 2.44 -0.90
CA ARG A 261 -17.14 2.81 -0.02
C ARG A 261 -16.73 3.03 1.42
N ASN A 262 -15.69 2.30 1.87
CA ASN A 262 -15.35 2.19 3.28
C ASN A 262 -13.97 2.73 3.64
N MET A 263 -13.19 3.21 2.66
CA MET A 263 -11.93 3.86 2.97
C MET A 263 -12.21 5.15 3.75
N ARG A 264 -11.91 5.09 5.05
CA ARG A 264 -12.13 6.20 5.96
C ARG A 264 -11.18 7.32 5.62
N GLU A 265 -11.67 8.56 5.67
CA GLU A 265 -10.80 9.72 5.83
C GLU A 265 -10.06 9.55 7.16
N ASN A 266 -8.75 9.40 7.07
CA ASN A 266 -7.88 9.48 8.23
C ASN A 266 -7.43 10.95 8.40
N ILE A 267 -6.49 11.21 9.30
CA ILE A 267 -6.04 12.58 9.56
C ILE A 267 -5.49 13.27 8.30
N GLY A 268 -5.52 14.60 8.31
CA GLY A 268 -4.93 15.44 7.27
C GLY A 268 -5.98 16.14 6.41
N ASP A 269 -6.38 17.34 6.83
CA ASP A 269 -7.43 18.11 6.16
C ASP A 269 -7.01 18.52 4.74
N HIS A 270 -5.72 18.75 4.51
CA HIS A 270 -5.18 19.10 3.19
C HIS A 270 -4.94 17.86 2.33
N TYR A 271 -4.60 16.73 2.96
CA TYR A 271 -4.38 15.44 2.32
C TYR A 271 -5.65 14.83 1.72
N ALA A 272 -6.82 15.18 2.26
CA ALA A 272 -8.12 14.72 1.77
C ALA A 272 -8.32 14.97 0.26
N ALA A 273 -7.74 16.03 -0.31
CA ALA A 273 -7.80 16.29 -1.75
C ALA A 273 -7.08 15.22 -2.58
N TRP A 274 -5.92 14.75 -2.11
CA TRP A 274 -5.20 13.63 -2.73
C TRP A 274 -5.99 12.32 -2.58
N GLN A 275 -6.52 12.06 -1.39
CA GLN A 275 -7.38 10.89 -1.17
C GLN A 275 -8.59 10.87 -2.11
N ARG A 276 -9.25 12.02 -2.30
CA ARG A 276 -10.37 12.19 -3.23
C ARG A 276 -9.98 11.86 -4.67
N ARG A 277 -8.78 12.27 -5.12
CA ARG A 277 -8.28 11.90 -6.46
C ARG A 277 -8.20 10.40 -6.62
N ILE A 278 -7.57 9.68 -5.70
CA ILE A 278 -7.41 8.22 -5.83
C ILE A 278 -8.76 7.51 -5.68
N ALA A 279 -9.70 8.04 -4.90
CA ALA A 279 -11.07 7.56 -4.85
C ALA A 279 -11.78 7.66 -6.22
N VAL A 280 -11.58 8.78 -6.95
CA VAL A 280 -12.09 8.94 -8.33
C VAL A 280 -11.47 7.90 -9.26
N GLU A 281 -10.15 7.69 -9.19
CA GLU A 281 -9.46 6.67 -9.99
C GLU A 281 -10.02 5.26 -9.71
N ASN A 282 -10.21 4.91 -8.43
CA ASN A 282 -10.81 3.65 -8.01
C ASN A 282 -12.23 3.47 -8.57
N MET A 283 -13.05 4.53 -8.52
CA MET A 283 -14.40 4.50 -9.08
C MET A 283 -14.42 4.37 -10.61
N THR A 284 -13.47 4.98 -11.30
CA THR A 284 -13.31 4.80 -12.75
C THR A 284 -13.00 3.34 -13.08
N LEU A 285 -12.10 2.68 -12.33
CA LEU A 285 -11.79 1.26 -12.52
C LEU A 285 -13.03 0.37 -12.29
N LEU A 286 -13.83 0.65 -11.26
CA LEU A 286 -15.09 -0.08 -11.01
C LEU A 286 -16.13 0.12 -12.12
N LYS A 287 -16.20 1.31 -12.73
CA LYS A 287 -17.07 1.56 -13.89
C LYS A 287 -16.62 0.74 -15.09
N VAL A 288 -15.33 0.63 -15.33
CA VAL A 288 -14.76 -0.20 -16.40
C VAL A 288 -15.07 -1.68 -16.16
N ALA A 289 -14.95 -2.14 -14.92
CA ALA A 289 -15.18 -3.54 -14.53
C ALA A 289 -16.57 -4.08 -14.91
N VAL A 290 -17.59 -3.21 -14.94
CA VAL A 290 -18.99 -3.60 -15.18
C VAL A 290 -19.46 -3.41 -16.61
N GLU A 291 -18.57 -2.99 -17.51
CA GLU A 291 -18.92 -2.71 -18.90
C GLU A 291 -19.48 -3.93 -19.63
N GLY A 292 -20.56 -3.71 -20.37
CA GLY A 292 -21.26 -4.77 -21.08
C GLY A 292 -21.97 -5.78 -20.15
N ASN A 293 -21.98 -5.55 -18.83
CA ASN A 293 -22.64 -6.42 -17.85
C ASN A 293 -23.66 -5.63 -16.98
N PRO A 294 -24.89 -5.41 -17.49
CA PRO A 294 -25.90 -4.63 -16.78
C PRO A 294 -26.31 -5.20 -15.42
N ASP A 295 -26.30 -6.53 -15.27
CA ASP A 295 -26.65 -7.19 -14.01
C ASP A 295 -25.59 -6.94 -12.94
N LEU A 296 -24.31 -7.01 -13.32
CA LEU A 296 -23.22 -6.66 -12.42
C LEU A 296 -23.24 -5.17 -12.08
N GLN A 297 -23.48 -4.29 -13.06
CA GLN A 297 -23.64 -2.85 -12.82
C GLN A 297 -24.76 -2.58 -11.80
N ARG A 298 -25.91 -3.24 -11.94
CA ARG A 298 -27.02 -3.11 -10.99
C ARG A 298 -26.68 -3.60 -9.58
N ARG A 299 -25.85 -4.65 -9.45
CA ARG A 299 -25.40 -5.19 -8.15
C ARG A 299 -24.36 -4.30 -7.46
N ILE A 300 -23.35 -3.84 -8.20
CA ILE A 300 -22.31 -2.93 -7.67
C ILE A 300 -22.96 -1.60 -7.30
N PHE A 301 -23.67 -0.97 -8.23
CA PHE A 301 -24.19 0.38 -8.07
C PHE A 301 -25.63 0.45 -7.54
N ALA A 302 -26.12 -0.60 -6.87
CA ALA A 302 -27.48 -0.65 -6.33
C ALA A 302 -27.83 0.57 -5.45
N PRO A 303 -26.96 1.01 -4.50
CA PRO A 303 -27.23 2.19 -3.71
C PRO A 303 -27.39 3.45 -4.58
N GLU A 304 -26.49 3.66 -5.54
CA GLU A 304 -26.48 4.82 -6.41
C GLU A 304 -27.71 4.86 -7.35
N LEU A 305 -28.15 3.69 -7.82
CA LEU A 305 -29.32 3.52 -8.68
C LEU A 305 -30.66 3.51 -7.93
N GLY A 306 -30.66 3.52 -6.59
CA GLY A 306 -31.87 3.45 -5.77
C GLY A 306 -32.57 2.09 -5.82
N LEU A 307 -31.81 1.00 -5.99
CA LEU A 307 -32.34 -0.36 -6.12
C LEU A 307 -32.45 -1.07 -4.75
N GLY A 308 -33.22 -0.49 -3.83
CA GLY A 308 -33.49 -1.05 -2.51
C GLY A 308 -33.48 0.00 -1.40
N ASP A 309 -34.07 -0.36 -0.25
CA ASP A 309 -34.27 0.55 0.88
C ASP A 309 -33.44 0.17 2.12
N HIS A 310 -32.77 -1.00 2.09
CA HIS A 310 -32.04 -1.57 3.22
C HIS A 310 -30.68 -2.12 2.77
N PHE A 311 -29.64 -1.27 2.82
CA PHE A 311 -28.26 -1.66 2.58
C PHE A 311 -27.53 -1.92 3.91
N GLY A 312 -26.65 -2.91 3.92
CA GLY A 312 -25.74 -3.17 5.02
C GLY A 312 -24.77 -2.00 5.23
N PRO A 313 -24.12 -1.93 6.41
CA PRO A 313 -23.32 -0.78 6.83
C PRO A 313 -22.15 -0.46 5.88
N GLN A 314 -21.63 -1.46 5.17
CA GLN A 314 -20.50 -1.32 4.24
C GLN A 314 -20.93 -1.02 2.79
N LYS A 315 -22.21 -1.21 2.44
CA LYS A 315 -22.77 -1.01 1.08
C LYS A 315 -23.47 0.36 0.97
N GLY A 316 -22.92 1.38 1.62
CA GLY A 316 -23.43 2.75 1.59
C GLY A 316 -23.22 3.43 0.23
N ARG A 317 -23.96 4.51 -0.04
CA ARG A 317 -23.81 5.32 -1.27
C ARG A 317 -22.42 5.98 -1.33
N ILE A 318 -21.82 5.98 -2.52
CA ILE A 318 -20.64 6.78 -2.84
C ILE A 318 -21.05 8.24 -2.98
N ALA A 319 -20.18 9.16 -2.54
CA ALA A 319 -20.42 10.60 -2.64
C ALA A 319 -20.68 11.03 -4.10
N SER A 320 -21.68 11.88 -4.30
CA SER A 320 -22.16 12.24 -5.64
C SER A 320 -21.13 12.98 -6.48
N ASP A 321 -20.26 13.76 -5.84
CA ASP A 321 -19.18 14.49 -6.49
C ASP A 321 -18.05 13.55 -6.96
N ILE A 322 -17.70 12.52 -6.18
CA ILE A 322 -16.77 11.46 -6.60
C ILE A 322 -17.34 10.70 -7.80
N MET A 323 -18.63 10.34 -7.75
CA MET A 323 -19.30 9.67 -8.88
C MET A 323 -19.28 10.52 -10.15
N HIS A 324 -19.59 11.82 -10.03
CA HIS A 324 -19.57 12.75 -11.15
C HIS A 324 -18.17 12.90 -11.75
N ASP A 325 -17.13 13.03 -10.91
CA ASP A 325 -15.75 13.14 -11.38
C ASP A 325 -15.25 11.84 -12.02
N ALA A 326 -15.65 10.69 -11.47
CA ALA A 326 -15.36 9.39 -12.07
C ALA A 326 -16.06 9.22 -13.43
N ASP A 327 -17.28 9.71 -13.61
CA ASP A 327 -17.95 9.70 -14.93
C ASP A 327 -17.17 10.51 -15.96
N ARG A 328 -16.70 11.71 -15.59
CA ARG A 328 -15.87 12.55 -16.48
C ARG A 328 -14.54 11.89 -16.79
N TYR A 329 -13.89 11.31 -15.78
CA TYR A 329 -12.59 10.68 -15.98
C TYR A 329 -12.72 9.41 -16.82
N TYR A 330 -13.75 8.60 -16.57
CA TYR A 330 -14.10 7.44 -17.38
C TYR A 330 -14.31 7.79 -18.87
N GLN A 331 -14.98 8.90 -19.17
CA GLN A 331 -15.19 9.38 -20.54
C GLN A 331 -13.89 9.61 -21.31
N SER A 332 -12.81 10.06 -20.65
CA SER A 332 -11.51 10.26 -21.31
C SER A 332 -10.85 8.97 -21.82
N PHE A 333 -11.35 7.80 -21.42
CA PHE A 333 -10.85 6.50 -21.88
C PHE A 333 -11.76 5.83 -22.93
N GLN A 334 -12.87 6.46 -23.34
CA GLN A 334 -13.88 5.82 -24.20
C GLN A 334 -13.42 5.56 -25.64
N ASP A 335 -12.45 6.33 -26.14
CA ASP A 335 -11.95 6.20 -27.52
C ASP A 335 -10.78 5.21 -27.66
N GLN A 336 -10.42 4.48 -26.60
CA GLN A 336 -9.37 3.47 -26.67
C GLN A 336 -9.90 2.19 -27.34
N ASP A 337 -9.25 1.75 -28.41
CA ASP A 337 -9.62 0.51 -29.11
C ASP A 337 -9.40 -0.71 -28.20
N ASP A 338 -10.47 -1.45 -27.94
CA ASP A 338 -10.45 -2.58 -27.02
C ASP A 338 -9.78 -3.83 -27.62
N GLY A 339 -9.51 -3.84 -28.93
CA GLY A 339 -8.98 -5.02 -29.62
C GLY A 339 -9.81 -6.28 -29.41
N ARG A 340 -9.31 -7.43 -29.89
CA ARG A 340 -9.82 -8.74 -29.45
C ARG A 340 -8.86 -9.25 -28.38
N CYS A 341 -9.38 -9.68 -27.24
CA CYS A 341 -8.56 -10.16 -26.13
C CYS A 341 -8.87 -11.63 -25.83
N SER A 342 -8.02 -12.52 -26.32
CA SER A 342 -8.00 -13.92 -25.92
C SER A 342 -7.61 -14.07 -24.45
N ARG A 343 -7.95 -15.23 -23.85
CA ARG A 343 -7.53 -15.58 -22.47
C ARG A 343 -6.02 -15.44 -22.26
N PHE A 344 -5.24 -15.80 -23.27
CA PHE A 344 -3.78 -15.72 -23.24
C PHE A 344 -3.30 -14.27 -23.20
N GLU A 345 -3.87 -13.39 -24.02
CA GLU A 345 -3.50 -11.97 -24.06
C GLU A 345 -3.82 -11.27 -22.74
N VAL A 346 -5.01 -11.49 -22.18
CA VAL A 346 -5.41 -10.86 -20.91
C VAL A 346 -4.53 -11.32 -19.75
N SER A 347 -4.32 -12.64 -19.61
CA SER A 347 -3.47 -13.16 -18.53
C SER A 347 -2.00 -12.74 -18.68
N SER A 348 -1.49 -12.65 -19.92
CA SER A 348 -0.13 -12.17 -20.18
C SER A 348 0.02 -10.68 -19.85
N ALA A 349 -0.97 -9.86 -20.20
CA ALA A 349 -0.99 -8.44 -19.87
C ALA A 349 -1.05 -8.23 -18.35
N LEU A 350 -1.86 -9.01 -17.63
CA LEU A 350 -1.94 -8.99 -16.18
C LEU A 350 -0.60 -9.34 -15.52
N ILE A 351 0.00 -10.48 -15.88
CA ILE A 351 1.29 -10.92 -15.35
C ILE A 351 2.36 -9.86 -15.63
N ALA A 352 2.41 -9.33 -16.85
CA ALA A 352 3.33 -8.26 -17.21
C ALA A 352 3.12 -6.99 -16.37
N ALA A 353 1.87 -6.61 -16.10
CA ALA A 353 1.58 -5.44 -15.28
C ALA A 353 2.01 -5.62 -13.82
N ILE A 354 2.06 -6.85 -13.30
CA ILE A 354 2.54 -7.15 -11.95
C ILE A 354 4.08 -7.22 -11.91
N GLU A 355 4.74 -7.90 -12.86
CA GLU A 355 6.19 -8.18 -12.79
C GLU A 355 7.12 -7.11 -13.39
N ARG A 356 6.63 -6.27 -14.31
CA ARG A 356 7.49 -5.35 -15.08
C ARG A 356 7.81 -4.01 -14.42
N PRO A 357 7.04 -3.46 -13.46
CA PRO A 357 7.47 -2.26 -12.75
C PRO A 357 8.85 -2.46 -12.11
N ALA A 358 9.68 -1.42 -12.11
CA ALA A 358 10.99 -1.49 -11.47
C ALA A 358 10.84 -1.78 -9.97
N GLY A 359 11.64 -2.72 -9.45
CA GLY A 359 11.56 -3.18 -8.06
C GLY A 359 10.44 -4.20 -7.78
N ALA A 360 9.64 -4.59 -8.77
CA ALA A 360 8.62 -5.61 -8.57
C ALA A 360 9.24 -7.01 -8.41
N ALA A 361 8.72 -7.80 -7.48
CA ALA A 361 9.12 -9.20 -7.34
C ALA A 361 8.59 -10.04 -8.51
N GLN A 362 9.37 -11.05 -8.92
CA GLN A 362 8.94 -12.00 -9.94
C GLN A 362 7.91 -12.97 -9.37
N LEU A 363 6.91 -13.31 -10.18
CA LEU A 363 5.93 -14.35 -9.88
C LEU A 363 6.53 -15.72 -10.14
N THR A 364 6.25 -16.68 -9.26
CA THR A 364 6.54 -18.09 -9.52
C THR A 364 5.62 -18.65 -10.62
N GLU A 365 5.97 -19.79 -11.21
CA GLU A 365 5.10 -20.40 -12.23
C GLU A 365 3.74 -20.84 -11.66
N ASP A 366 3.68 -21.24 -10.38
CA ASP A 366 2.42 -21.58 -9.72
C ASP A 366 1.52 -20.36 -9.54
N MET A 367 2.10 -19.21 -9.18
CA MET A 367 1.39 -17.93 -9.11
C MET A 367 0.87 -17.50 -10.50
N LYS A 368 1.71 -17.60 -11.53
CA LYS A 368 1.31 -17.32 -12.92
C LYS A 368 0.20 -18.27 -13.39
N SER A 369 0.27 -19.54 -13.01
CA SER A 369 -0.77 -20.53 -13.29
C SER A 369 -2.11 -20.14 -12.66
N SER A 370 -2.09 -19.70 -11.40
CA SER A 370 -3.27 -19.25 -10.67
C SER A 370 -3.93 -18.03 -11.33
N LEU A 371 -3.13 -17.03 -11.75
CA LEU A 371 -3.61 -15.88 -12.51
C LEU A 371 -4.23 -16.28 -13.86
N ARG A 372 -3.57 -17.17 -14.61
CA ARG A 372 -4.09 -17.69 -15.89
C ARG A 372 -5.40 -18.44 -15.68
N HIS A 373 -5.52 -19.20 -14.60
CA HIS A 373 -6.73 -19.93 -14.25
C HIS A 373 -7.89 -18.98 -13.94
N ALA A 374 -7.67 -17.97 -13.08
CA ALA A 374 -8.66 -16.96 -12.74
C ALA A 374 -9.21 -16.24 -14.00
N VAL A 375 -8.32 -15.78 -14.89
CA VAL A 375 -8.70 -15.17 -16.18
C VAL A 375 -9.42 -16.17 -17.11
N GLY A 376 -9.00 -17.44 -17.08
CA GLY A 376 -9.58 -18.51 -17.88
C GLY A 376 -11.03 -18.80 -17.53
N ASN A 377 -11.40 -18.63 -16.26
CA ASN A 377 -12.76 -18.86 -15.75
C ASN A 377 -13.74 -17.73 -16.08
N MET A 378 -13.27 -16.57 -16.52
CA MET A 378 -14.12 -15.41 -16.88
C MET A 378 -14.95 -15.63 -18.15
N SER A 379 -16.06 -14.90 -18.27
CA SER A 379 -16.79 -14.76 -19.54
C SER A 379 -16.03 -13.86 -20.51
N ASP A 380 -16.43 -13.81 -21.78
CA ASP A 380 -15.81 -12.90 -22.76
C ASP A 380 -16.01 -11.43 -22.39
N ILE A 381 -17.18 -11.07 -21.86
CA ILE A 381 -17.52 -9.71 -21.41
C ILE A 381 -16.62 -9.31 -20.24
N GLU A 382 -16.51 -10.15 -19.22
CA GLU A 382 -15.66 -9.89 -18.05
C GLU A 382 -14.18 -9.81 -18.43
N ARG A 383 -13.69 -10.67 -19.33
CA ARG A 383 -12.30 -10.59 -19.82
C ARG A 383 -12.01 -9.29 -20.54
N LYS A 384 -12.95 -8.84 -21.38
CA LYS A 384 -12.81 -7.57 -22.10
C LYS A 384 -12.73 -6.40 -21.12
N ALA A 385 -13.64 -6.36 -20.14
CA ALA A 385 -13.63 -5.36 -19.07
C ALA A 385 -12.31 -5.41 -18.28
N LEU A 386 -11.83 -6.59 -17.89
CA LEU A 386 -10.57 -6.78 -17.17
C LEU A 386 -9.37 -6.25 -17.97
N TYR A 387 -9.27 -6.59 -19.27
CA TYR A 387 -8.19 -6.10 -20.11
C TYR A 387 -8.16 -4.57 -20.17
N ARG A 388 -9.34 -3.96 -20.29
CA ARG A 388 -9.49 -2.51 -20.29
C ARG A 388 -9.11 -1.90 -18.93
N MET A 389 -9.52 -2.53 -17.82
CA MET A 389 -9.10 -2.12 -16.48
C MET A 389 -7.58 -2.14 -16.33
N ILE A 390 -6.90 -3.21 -16.77
CA ILE A 390 -5.43 -3.33 -16.71
C ILE A 390 -4.78 -2.21 -17.52
N SER A 391 -5.28 -1.94 -18.73
CA SER A 391 -4.75 -0.86 -19.59
C SER A 391 -4.90 0.52 -18.95
N ILE A 392 -6.09 0.84 -18.45
CA ILE A 392 -6.36 2.13 -17.77
C ILE A 392 -5.55 2.25 -16.49
N ALA A 393 -5.52 1.21 -15.66
CA ALA A 393 -4.73 1.20 -14.43
C ALA A 393 -3.23 1.37 -14.70
N ASN A 394 -2.70 0.78 -15.78
CA ASN A 394 -1.31 1.01 -16.17
C ASN A 394 -1.03 2.48 -16.53
N ILE A 395 -1.93 3.14 -17.26
CA ILE A 395 -1.81 4.57 -17.59
C ILE A 395 -1.78 5.40 -16.31
N ILE A 396 -2.76 5.18 -15.42
CA ILE A 396 -2.86 5.87 -14.13
C ILE A 396 -1.59 5.65 -13.30
N ARG A 397 -1.12 4.41 -13.20
CA ARG A 397 0.08 4.06 -12.43
C ARG A 397 1.34 4.73 -12.97
N ILE A 398 1.51 4.80 -14.29
CA ILE A 398 2.65 5.51 -14.92
C ILE A 398 2.60 7.01 -14.60
N GLU A 399 1.41 7.62 -14.63
CA GLU A 399 1.24 9.02 -14.25
C GLU A 399 1.61 9.25 -12.78
N GLN A 400 1.09 8.41 -11.88
CA GLN A 400 1.40 8.46 -10.45
C GLN A 400 2.90 8.29 -10.19
N ASP A 401 3.55 7.30 -10.81
CA ASP A 401 5.00 7.08 -10.68
C ASP A 401 5.80 8.32 -11.10
N GLY A 402 5.34 9.04 -12.13
CA GLY A 402 5.91 10.32 -12.55
C GLY A 402 5.79 11.40 -11.48
N ILE A 403 4.61 11.52 -10.84
CA ILE A 403 4.36 12.46 -9.74
C ILE A 403 5.24 12.11 -8.53
N ASP A 404 5.30 10.84 -8.16
CA ASP A 404 6.05 10.30 -7.02
C ASP A 404 7.54 10.57 -7.18
N LYS A 405 8.06 10.39 -8.40
CA LYS A 405 9.45 10.71 -8.74
C LYS A 405 9.75 12.20 -8.63
N GLN A 406 8.87 13.06 -9.14
CA GLN A 406 9.06 14.52 -9.07
C GLN A 406 9.04 15.01 -7.62
N LEU A 407 8.13 14.48 -6.82
CA LEU A 407 8.05 14.71 -5.38
C LEU A 407 9.35 14.28 -4.68
N ALA A 408 9.80 13.05 -4.91
CA ALA A 408 11.04 12.54 -4.32
C ALA A 408 12.24 13.43 -4.71
N LEU A 409 12.36 13.81 -5.99
CA LEU A 409 13.42 14.71 -6.46
C LEU A 409 13.36 16.07 -5.75
N HIS A 410 12.18 16.66 -5.61
CA HIS A 410 12.00 17.92 -4.89
C HIS A 410 12.49 17.82 -3.43
N LEU A 411 12.13 16.74 -2.74
CA LEU A 411 12.47 16.51 -1.33
C LEU A 411 13.90 16.03 -1.11
N THR A 412 14.69 15.77 -2.15
CA THR A 412 16.15 15.60 -1.99
C THR A 412 16.86 16.87 -1.49
N ASN A 413 16.20 18.03 -1.54
CA ASN A 413 16.69 19.29 -1.00
C ASN A 413 16.01 19.69 0.33
N ASP A 414 15.28 18.78 0.97
CA ASP A 414 14.60 19.09 2.23
C ASP A 414 15.58 19.50 3.35
N SER A 415 15.11 20.35 4.25
CA SER A 415 15.86 20.78 5.43
C SER A 415 16.15 19.63 6.42
N GLN A 416 15.28 18.60 6.47
CA GLN A 416 15.39 17.44 7.33
C GLN A 416 16.16 16.32 6.61
N HIS A 417 17.29 15.88 7.17
CA HIS A 417 18.19 14.94 6.50
C HIS A 417 17.56 13.55 6.38
N PHE A 418 16.76 13.11 7.35
CA PHE A 418 16.05 11.83 7.24
C PHE A 418 15.00 11.83 6.12
N VAL A 419 14.33 12.96 5.84
CA VAL A 419 13.41 13.12 4.70
C VAL A 419 14.19 12.97 3.40
N ARG A 420 15.35 13.63 3.28
CA ARG A 420 16.24 13.49 2.12
C ARG A 420 16.70 12.04 1.91
N ALA A 421 17.03 11.33 3.00
CA ALA A 421 17.47 9.94 2.93
C ALA A 421 16.37 9.02 2.39
N ILE A 422 15.10 9.22 2.78
CA ILE A 422 13.96 8.48 2.23
C ILE A 422 13.72 8.87 0.76
N ALA A 423 13.73 10.17 0.45
CA ALA A 423 13.52 10.69 -0.90
C ALA A 423 14.57 10.18 -1.90
N ALA A 424 15.83 10.04 -1.47
CA ALA A 424 16.91 9.52 -2.29
C ALA A 424 16.67 8.08 -2.77
N VAL A 425 15.93 7.28 -2.00
CA VAL A 425 15.61 5.88 -2.35
C VAL A 425 14.32 5.76 -3.16
N ALA A 426 13.34 6.64 -2.96
CA ALA A 426 12.16 6.67 -3.84
C ALA A 426 12.51 7.10 -5.28
N HIS A 427 13.47 8.01 -5.46
CA HIS A 427 13.89 8.54 -6.76
C HIS A 427 14.35 7.49 -7.82
N PRO A 428 15.19 6.47 -7.51
CA PRO A 428 15.73 5.52 -8.49
C PRO A 428 14.73 4.56 -9.15
N TYR A 429 13.52 4.35 -8.62
CA TYR A 429 12.55 3.39 -9.20
C TYR A 429 11.81 3.88 -10.46
N GLY A 430 12.15 5.06 -10.98
CA GLY A 430 11.55 5.64 -12.19
C GLY A 430 12.32 5.36 -13.48
N GLY A 431 12.64 4.10 -13.77
CA GLY A 431 13.41 3.65 -14.93
C GLY A 431 12.60 2.99 -16.04
N GLN A 432 11.91 3.78 -16.86
CA GLN A 432 11.97 3.65 -18.32
C GLN A 432 11.90 5.06 -18.92
N ASP A 433 12.90 5.37 -19.74
CA ASP A 433 12.77 6.37 -20.79
C ASP A 433 11.52 5.99 -21.60
N ILE A 434 10.62 6.93 -21.87
CA ILE A 434 9.30 6.69 -22.52
C ILE A 434 9.49 6.40 -24.02
N SER A 435 10.53 5.64 -24.39
CA SER A 435 11.00 5.44 -25.76
C SER A 435 11.13 3.96 -26.16
N ALA A 436 10.73 2.98 -25.33
CA ALA A 436 10.96 1.57 -25.65
C ALA A 436 9.84 0.58 -25.31
N VAL A 437 8.57 1.01 -25.31
CA VAL A 437 7.45 0.09 -25.57
C VAL A 437 6.90 0.45 -26.95
N PRO A 438 6.92 -0.45 -27.94
CA PRO A 438 6.18 -0.24 -29.16
C PRO A 438 4.69 -0.34 -28.80
N VAL A 439 4.12 0.80 -28.43
CA VAL A 439 2.69 1.07 -28.57
C VAL A 439 2.44 0.98 -30.07
N ALA A 440 1.93 -0.16 -30.53
CA ALA A 440 1.42 -0.25 -31.89
C ALA A 440 0.32 0.81 -32.01
N ASP A 441 0.60 1.87 -32.77
CA ASP A 441 -0.31 2.88 -33.33
C ASP A 441 -1.68 3.00 -32.64
N VAL A 442 -1.71 3.51 -31.40
CA VAL A 442 -2.90 4.16 -30.85
C VAL A 442 -2.51 5.61 -30.63
N GLY A 443 -3.01 6.49 -31.49
CA GLY A 443 -2.67 7.92 -31.53
C GLY A 443 -2.85 8.59 -30.17
N LEU A 444 -1.74 8.81 -29.47
CA LEU A 444 -1.69 9.56 -28.23
C LEU A 444 -1.58 11.05 -28.55
N HIS A 445 -2.70 11.76 -28.43
CA HIS A 445 -2.68 13.21 -28.27
C HIS A 445 -2.20 13.55 -26.86
N THR A 446 -1.01 14.13 -26.76
CA THR A 446 -0.30 14.46 -25.51
C THR A 446 -0.82 15.73 -24.80
N ASP A 447 -2.01 16.25 -25.12
CA ASP A 447 -2.43 17.59 -24.69
C ASP A 447 -3.67 17.66 -23.76
N VAL A 448 -4.06 16.57 -23.12
CA VAL A 448 -5.17 16.63 -22.14
C VAL A 448 -4.85 15.77 -20.92
N SER A 449 -4.12 16.31 -19.94
CA SER A 449 -4.28 15.84 -18.57
C SER A 449 -5.55 16.51 -18.01
N PRO A 450 -6.65 15.79 -17.75
CA PRO A 450 -7.84 16.36 -17.12
C PRO A 450 -7.60 16.83 -15.68
N PHE A 451 -6.40 16.63 -15.12
CA PHE A 451 -6.01 16.98 -13.75
C PHE A 451 -5.08 18.19 -13.64
N ALA A 452 -4.88 18.98 -14.71
CA ALA A 452 -4.14 20.26 -14.62
C ALA A 452 -4.72 21.24 -13.57
N ALA A 453 -5.94 21.00 -13.07
CA ALA A 453 -6.60 21.76 -12.01
C ALA A 453 -6.27 21.31 -10.57
N PHE A 454 -5.50 20.23 -10.36
CA PHE A 454 -5.19 19.66 -9.04
C PHE A 454 -3.72 19.79 -8.63
N GLN A 455 -2.99 20.77 -9.16
CA GLN A 455 -1.68 21.11 -8.57
C GLN A 455 -1.89 21.72 -7.17
N PRO A 456 -1.38 21.10 -6.10
CA PRO A 456 -1.24 21.78 -4.83
C PRO A 456 -0.13 22.83 -4.99
N LEU A 457 -0.42 24.07 -4.57
CA LEU A 457 0.59 25.12 -4.41
C LEU A 457 1.59 24.80 -3.30
#